data_AF-A0A7Y3H8A3-F1
#
_entry.id   AF-A0A7Y3H8A3-F1
#
_cell.length_a   1.000
_cell.length_b   1.000
_cell.length_c   1.000
_cell.angle_alpha   90.00
_cell.angle_beta   90.00
_cell.angle_gamma   90.00
#
_symmetry.space_group_name_H-M   'P 1'
#
loop_
_entity.id
_entity.type
_entity.pdbx_description
1 polymer ?
#
loop_
_entity_poly.entity_id
_entity_poly.type
_entity_poly.pdbx_seq_one_letter_code
_entity_poly.pdbx_strand_id
1 'polypeptide(L)'
;MKRLPLLLLALMAALFFITLNRPEAWAGWLHAFSEAGMVGAFADWFAVVALFRHPMGLPIPHTAIIPRRKNEIGDNLARFVAEHFLHPEVVRAKLLSTNLAGKTSEWLKSPAGHERVLDLGQRTARWLLEALHEERVRDFMVRLGSRQLAEVNLAPLLGRTLDWLVQDGRHQEVLTQSLRFALVMLHDNRDLIRGNVQRGSPWWMPGFVDDRILV
;
A
#
# COMPACT_ATOMS: atom_id res chain seq x y z
N MET A 1 35.49 -12.78 34.30
CA MET A 1 34.71 -11.71 34.97
C MET A 1 33.45 -12.20 35.71
N LYS A 2 32.75 -13.28 35.28
CA LYS A 2 31.50 -13.76 35.93
C LYS A 2 31.64 -14.34 37.36
N ARG A 3 32.85 -14.56 37.87
CA ARG A 3 33.10 -15.17 39.20
C ARG A 3 33.40 -14.15 40.30
N LEU A 4 33.60 -12.88 39.93
CA LEU A 4 33.99 -11.83 40.89
C LEU A 4 32.96 -11.62 42.01
N PRO A 5 31.63 -11.55 41.73
CA PRO A 5 30.64 -11.36 42.79
C PRO A 5 30.56 -12.55 43.75
N LEU A 6 30.68 -13.77 43.20
CA LEU A 6 30.73 -15.01 43.97
C LEU A 6 31.97 -15.08 44.88
N LEU A 7 33.13 -14.64 44.38
CA LEU A 7 34.37 -14.58 45.17
C LEU A 7 34.29 -13.52 46.27
N LEU A 8 33.68 -12.36 46.00
CA LEU A 8 33.45 -11.32 47.00
C LEU A 8 32.47 -11.79 48.08
N LEU A 9 31.39 -12.49 47.71
CA LEU A 9 30.46 -13.08 48.68
C LEU A 9 31.15 -14.14 49.54
N ALA A 10 31.94 -15.03 48.92
CA ALA A 10 32.71 -16.04 49.64
C ALA A 10 33.74 -15.42 50.59
N LEU A 11 34.39 -14.32 50.18
CA LEU A 11 35.29 -13.55 51.02
C LEU A 11 34.55 -12.93 52.22
N MET A 12 33.40 -12.30 52.00
CA MET A 12 32.59 -11.73 53.10
C MET A 12 32.13 -12.83 54.07
N ALA A 13 31.68 -13.98 53.56
CA ALA A 13 31.32 -15.13 54.39
C ALA A 13 32.52 -15.63 55.22
N ALA A 14 33.70 -15.74 54.61
CA ALA A 14 34.92 -16.15 55.32
C ALA A 14 35.31 -15.15 56.42
N LEU A 15 35.25 -13.84 56.14
CA LEU A 15 35.51 -12.79 57.12
C LEU A 15 34.52 -12.84 58.29
N PHE A 16 33.24 -13.10 58.00
CA PHE A 16 32.20 -13.27 59.03
C PHE A 16 32.51 -14.46 59.96
N PHE A 17 32.86 -15.63 59.40
CA PHE A 17 33.20 -16.82 60.21
C PHE A 17 34.50 -16.64 61.02
N ILE A 18 35.52 -15.97 60.46
CA ILE A 18 36.80 -15.75 61.16
C ILE A 18 36.63 -14.76 62.33
N THR A 19 35.74 -13.78 62.19
CA THR A 19 35.50 -12.74 63.22
C THR A 19 34.56 -13.19 64.34
N LEU A 20 33.85 -14.31 64.18
CA LEU A 20 32.85 -14.84 65.12
C LEU A 20 33.39 -15.11 66.55
N ASN A 21 34.68 -15.45 66.68
CA ASN A 21 35.31 -15.86 67.94
C ASN A 21 36.43 -14.91 68.40
N ARG A 22 36.44 -13.66 67.89
CA ARG A 22 37.48 -12.67 68.20
C ARG A 22 36.93 -11.58 69.13
N PRO A 23 37.50 -11.42 70.34
CA PRO A 23 37.04 -10.41 71.31
C PRO A 23 37.59 -8.99 71.04
N GLU A 24 38.32 -8.79 69.94
CA GLU A 24 39.01 -7.53 69.66
C GLU A 24 38.06 -6.47 69.06
N ALA A 25 38.18 -5.20 69.48
CA ALA A 25 37.30 -4.12 69.01
C ALA A 25 37.33 -3.90 67.48
N TRP A 26 38.47 -4.12 66.83
CA TRP A 26 38.59 -4.04 65.37
C TRP A 26 37.86 -5.20 64.65
N ALA A 27 37.73 -6.36 65.30
CA ALA A 27 37.02 -7.51 64.76
C ALA A 27 35.50 -7.25 64.72
N GLY A 28 34.96 -6.48 65.67
CA GLY A 28 33.54 -6.09 65.68
C GLY A 28 33.13 -5.24 64.47
N TRP A 29 33.98 -4.29 64.06
CA TRP A 29 33.74 -3.48 62.85
C TRP A 29 33.77 -4.34 61.58
N LEU A 30 34.72 -5.28 61.50
CA LEU A 30 34.85 -6.17 60.36
C LEU A 30 33.71 -7.19 60.29
N HIS A 31 33.24 -7.68 61.45
CA HIS A 31 32.08 -8.55 61.58
C HIS A 31 30.83 -7.85 61.03
N ALA A 32 30.51 -6.65 61.54
CA ALA A 32 29.34 -5.89 61.09
C ALA A 32 29.40 -5.56 59.58
N PHE A 33 30.58 -5.23 59.04
CA PHE A 33 30.77 -5.00 57.62
C PHE A 33 30.50 -6.27 56.78
N SER A 34 31.07 -7.41 57.21
CA SER A 34 30.89 -8.68 56.51
C SER A 34 29.45 -9.20 56.59
N GLU A 35 28.77 -8.99 57.71
CA GLU A 35 27.37 -9.31 57.92
C GLU A 35 26.48 -8.48 56.99
N ALA A 36 26.66 -7.16 56.98
CA ALA A 36 25.92 -6.26 56.11
C ALA A 36 26.15 -6.57 54.63
N GLY A 37 27.41 -6.85 54.24
CA GLY A 37 27.76 -7.22 52.86
C GLY A 37 27.14 -8.55 52.43
N MET A 38 27.14 -9.56 53.30
CA MET A 38 26.55 -10.87 53.02
C MET A 38 25.03 -10.77 52.89
N VAL A 39 24.35 -10.12 53.85
CA VAL A 39 22.89 -9.92 53.83
C VAL A 39 22.48 -9.08 52.61
N GLY A 40 23.21 -8.02 52.29
CA GLY A 40 22.96 -7.20 51.11
C GLY A 40 23.06 -7.97 49.80
N ALA A 41 24.07 -8.84 49.66
CA ALA A 41 24.22 -9.69 48.48
C ALA A 41 23.08 -10.72 48.34
N PHE A 42 22.60 -11.30 49.45
CA PHE A 42 21.43 -12.18 49.43
C PHE A 42 20.14 -11.43 49.08
N ALA A 43 19.98 -10.19 49.56
CA ALA A 43 18.82 -9.37 49.27
C ALA A 43 18.73 -8.98 47.78
N ASP A 44 19.85 -8.56 47.18
CA ASP A 44 19.91 -8.24 45.74
C ASP A 44 19.57 -9.47 44.87
N TRP A 45 20.16 -10.63 45.21
CA TRP A 45 19.82 -11.89 44.55
C TRP A 45 18.32 -12.21 44.68
N PHE A 46 17.77 -12.09 45.87
CA PHE A 46 16.35 -12.33 46.11
C PHE A 46 15.47 -11.35 45.33
N ALA A 47 15.81 -10.07 45.26
CA ALA A 47 15.03 -9.06 44.55
C ALA A 47 14.95 -9.36 43.04
N VAL A 48 16.08 -9.67 42.40
CA VAL A 48 16.10 -10.04 40.97
C VAL A 48 15.34 -11.33 40.75
N VAL A 49 15.57 -12.36 41.57
CA VAL A 49 14.85 -13.63 41.43
C VAL A 49 13.35 -13.42 41.64
N ALA A 50 12.92 -12.72 42.68
CA ALA A 50 11.52 -12.44 42.98
C ALA A 50 10.83 -11.57 41.92
N LEU A 51 11.58 -10.76 41.17
CA LEU A 51 11.02 -10.01 40.04
C LEU A 51 10.61 -10.93 38.90
N PHE A 52 11.44 -11.95 38.60
CA PHE A 52 11.29 -12.79 37.40
C PHE A 52 10.74 -14.20 37.66
N ARG A 53 10.93 -14.77 38.84
CA ARG A 53 10.69 -16.18 39.19
C ARG A 53 10.36 -16.35 40.68
N HIS A 54 10.02 -17.57 41.06
CA HIS A 54 9.87 -17.96 42.47
C HIS A 54 11.23 -18.38 43.05
N PRO A 55 11.70 -17.78 44.16
CA PRO A 55 12.95 -18.17 44.81
C PRO A 55 12.87 -19.62 45.29
N MET A 56 13.90 -20.42 44.98
CA MET A 56 13.97 -21.86 45.28
C MET A 56 12.78 -22.70 44.75
N GLY A 57 11.98 -22.18 43.80
CA GLY A 57 10.79 -22.86 43.28
C GLY A 57 9.59 -22.87 44.22
N LEU A 58 9.65 -22.19 45.36
CA LEU A 58 8.56 -22.10 46.31
C LEU A 58 7.62 -20.94 45.95
N PRO A 59 6.29 -21.15 45.86
CA PRO A 59 5.34 -20.11 45.49
C PRO A 59 5.10 -19.14 46.67
N ILE A 60 6.11 -18.33 46.99
CA ILE A 60 6.02 -17.29 48.01
C ILE A 60 5.10 -16.17 47.48
N PRO A 61 4.11 -15.70 48.27
CA PRO A 61 3.25 -14.59 47.86
C PRO A 61 4.10 -13.35 47.53
N HIS A 62 3.67 -12.58 46.52
CA HIS A 62 4.36 -11.37 46.02
C HIS A 62 5.74 -11.58 45.35
N THR A 63 6.07 -12.81 44.93
CA THR A 63 7.21 -13.09 44.03
C THR A 63 6.74 -13.40 42.61
N ALA A 64 7.66 -13.48 41.64
CA ALA A 64 7.39 -13.50 40.21
C ALA A 64 6.50 -12.34 39.72
N ILE A 65 6.83 -11.10 40.13
CA ILE A 65 6.01 -9.90 39.86
C ILE A 65 5.83 -9.66 38.35
N ILE A 66 6.89 -9.76 37.55
CA ILE A 66 6.83 -9.52 36.11
C ILE A 66 5.95 -10.56 35.40
N PRO A 67 6.16 -11.88 35.57
CA PRO A 67 5.26 -12.88 35.00
C PRO A 67 3.80 -12.68 35.40
N ARG A 68 3.54 -12.34 36.67
CA ARG A 68 2.19 -12.18 37.22
C ARG A 68 1.46 -10.95 36.66
N ARG A 69 2.16 -9.85 36.41
CA ARG A 69 1.61 -8.59 35.87
C ARG A 69 1.98 -8.32 34.41
N LYS A 70 2.37 -9.36 33.66
CA LYS A 70 2.87 -9.22 32.28
C LYS A 70 1.90 -8.45 31.38
N ASN A 71 0.60 -8.70 31.51
CA ASN A 71 -0.43 -8.06 30.69
C ASN A 71 -0.55 -6.56 31.03
N GLU A 72 -0.66 -6.19 32.31
CA GLU A 72 -0.68 -4.78 32.74
C GLU A 72 0.59 -4.02 32.30
N ILE A 73 1.76 -4.64 32.45
CA ILE A 73 3.02 -4.03 32.02
C ILE A 73 3.03 -3.85 30.49
N GLY A 74 2.53 -4.84 29.75
CA GLY A 74 2.39 -4.78 28.30
C GLY A 74 1.46 -3.65 27.84
N ASP A 75 0.30 -3.51 28.47
CA ASP A 75 -0.68 -2.47 28.13
C ASP A 75 -0.15 -1.07 28.44
N ASN A 76 0.52 -0.90 29.59
CA ASN A 76 1.15 0.37 29.95
C ASN A 76 2.30 0.72 29.00
N LEU A 77 3.12 -0.27 28.62
CA LEU A 77 4.20 -0.06 27.66
C LEU A 77 3.65 0.27 26.27
N ALA A 78 2.59 -0.41 25.82
CA ALA A 78 1.93 -0.13 24.55
C ALA A 78 1.37 1.29 24.52
N ARG A 79 0.70 1.72 25.59
CA ARG A 79 0.20 3.09 25.73
C ARG A 79 1.34 4.11 25.71
N PHE A 80 2.41 3.87 26.45
CA PHE A 80 3.58 4.74 26.45
C PHE A 80 4.19 4.89 25.06
N VAL A 81 4.36 3.78 24.34
CA VAL A 81 4.87 3.79 22.95
C VAL A 81 3.91 4.53 22.02
N ALA A 82 2.61 4.32 22.16
CA ALA A 82 1.59 5.02 21.39
C ALA A 82 1.64 6.54 21.61
N GLU A 83 1.68 6.97 22.87
CA GLU A 83 1.64 8.38 23.27
C GLU A 83 2.94 9.14 22.97
N HIS A 84 4.10 8.49 23.11
CA HIS A 84 5.39 9.19 23.03
C HIS A 84 6.10 8.98 21.69
N PHE A 85 5.96 7.82 21.05
CA PHE A 85 6.66 7.49 19.80
C PHE A 85 5.76 7.52 18.57
N LEU A 86 4.49 7.18 18.72
CA LEU A 86 3.50 7.20 17.63
C LEU A 86 2.63 8.45 17.63
N HIS A 87 2.99 9.47 18.43
CA HIS A 87 2.27 10.73 18.42
C HIS A 87 2.24 11.31 17.00
N PRO A 88 1.07 11.74 16.46
CA PRO A 88 0.92 12.18 15.08
C PRO A 88 1.98 13.19 14.64
N GLU A 89 2.30 14.15 15.50
CA GLU A 89 3.32 15.18 15.24
C GLU A 89 4.75 14.61 15.14
N VAL A 90 5.11 13.65 15.99
CA VAL A 90 6.43 12.99 15.97
C VAL A 90 6.58 12.15 14.72
N VAL A 91 5.53 11.40 14.37
CA VAL A 91 5.49 10.58 13.15
C VAL A 91 5.54 11.46 11.91
N ARG A 92 4.76 12.56 11.87
CA ARG A 92 4.77 13.53 10.78
C ARG A 92 6.14 14.17 10.60
N ALA A 93 6.78 14.62 11.68
CA ALA A 93 8.12 15.19 11.62
C ALA A 93 9.14 14.17 11.07
N LYS A 94 9.03 12.90 11.49
CA LYS A 94 9.91 11.83 11.00
C LYS A 94 9.66 11.47 9.53
N LEU A 95 8.40 11.45 9.10
CA LEU A 95 8.00 11.25 7.70
C LEU A 95 8.55 12.37 6.82
N LEU A 96 8.45 13.62 7.27
CA LEU A 96 8.99 14.78 6.53
C LEU A 96 10.53 14.79 6.51
N SER A 97 11.19 14.37 7.59
CA SER A 97 12.66 14.26 7.61
C SER A 97 13.19 13.11 6.77
N THR A 98 12.35 12.13 6.42
CA THR A 98 12.74 10.96 5.65
C THR A 98 12.38 11.18 4.18
N ASN A 99 13.37 11.13 3.29
CA ASN A 99 13.12 11.21 1.84
C ASN A 99 12.50 9.90 1.31
N LEU A 100 11.24 9.65 1.65
CA LEU A 100 10.48 8.48 1.20
C LEU A 100 10.36 8.48 -0.32
N ALA A 101 10.08 9.63 -0.94
CA ALA A 101 10.01 9.77 -2.39
C ALA A 101 11.33 9.35 -3.07
N GLY A 102 12.47 9.76 -2.52
CA GLY A 102 13.80 9.36 -2.98
C GLY A 102 14.03 7.86 -2.86
N LYS A 103 13.74 7.28 -1.68
CA LYS A 103 13.88 5.82 -1.46
C LYS A 103 12.96 5.01 -2.37
N THR A 104 11.72 5.45 -2.57
CA THR A 104 10.78 4.81 -3.49
C THR A 104 11.26 4.92 -4.93
N SER A 105 11.77 6.08 -5.35
CA SER A 105 12.36 6.27 -6.68
C SER A 105 13.59 5.38 -6.89
N GLU A 106 14.50 5.31 -5.92
CA GLU A 106 15.66 4.41 -5.97
C GLU A 106 15.25 2.95 -6.05
N TRP A 107 14.25 2.55 -5.25
CA TRP A 107 13.69 1.20 -5.31
C TRP A 107 13.04 0.92 -6.68
N LEU A 108 12.30 1.87 -7.24
CA LEU A 108 11.68 1.74 -8.56
C LEU A 108 12.71 1.55 -9.68
N LYS A 109 13.88 2.21 -9.55
CA LYS A 109 15.02 2.08 -10.46
C LYS A 109 15.82 0.79 -10.24
N SER A 110 15.64 0.11 -9.10
CA SER A 110 16.29 -1.17 -8.85
C SER A 110 15.69 -2.27 -9.73
N PRO A 111 16.47 -3.33 -10.05
CA PRO A 111 15.96 -4.46 -10.84
C PRO A 111 14.69 -5.09 -10.26
N ALA A 112 14.64 -5.25 -8.93
CA ALA A 112 13.50 -5.83 -8.23
C ALA A 112 12.24 -4.95 -8.30
N GLY A 113 12.40 -3.62 -8.21
CA GLY A 113 11.26 -2.69 -8.31
C GLY A 113 10.68 -2.65 -9.72
N HIS A 114 11.55 -2.60 -10.73
CA HIS A 114 11.14 -2.60 -12.14
C HIS A 114 10.35 -3.87 -12.51
N GLU A 115 10.86 -5.04 -12.14
CA GLU A 115 10.20 -6.32 -12.42
C GLU A 115 8.84 -6.42 -11.73
N ARG A 116 8.74 -5.96 -10.47
CA ARG A 116 7.49 -5.95 -9.71
C ARG A 116 6.44 -5.03 -10.33
N VAL A 117 6.84 -3.85 -10.78
CA VAL A 117 5.93 -2.86 -11.41
C VAL A 117 5.45 -3.37 -12.77
N LEU A 118 6.34 -3.98 -13.56
CA LEU A 118 5.96 -4.57 -14.84
C LEU A 118 4.98 -5.73 -14.65
N ASP A 119 5.21 -6.63 -13.70
CA ASP A 119 4.29 -7.73 -13.38
C ASP A 119 2.91 -7.19 -12.94
N LEU A 120 2.88 -6.21 -12.05
CA LEU A 120 1.64 -5.53 -11.66
C LEU A 120 0.93 -4.84 -12.84
N GLY A 121 1.69 -4.15 -13.69
CA GLY A 121 1.16 -3.49 -14.88
C GLY A 121 0.56 -4.48 -15.87
N GLN A 122 1.24 -5.59 -16.15
CA GLN A 122 0.76 -6.64 -17.04
C GLN A 122 -0.49 -7.33 -16.49
N ARG A 123 -0.52 -7.65 -15.20
CA ARG A 123 -1.70 -8.24 -14.53
C ARG A 123 -2.89 -7.30 -14.60
N THR A 124 -2.67 -6.02 -14.30
CA THR A 124 -3.72 -5.01 -14.31
C THR A 124 -4.25 -4.79 -15.73
N ALA A 125 -3.36 -4.69 -16.72
CA ALA A 125 -3.75 -4.55 -18.12
C ALA A 125 -4.55 -5.75 -18.62
N ARG A 126 -4.11 -6.98 -18.28
CA ARG A 126 -4.85 -8.20 -18.62
C ARG A 126 -6.22 -8.23 -17.96
N TRP A 127 -6.30 -7.92 -16.67
CA TRP A 127 -7.55 -7.83 -15.93
C TRP A 127 -8.50 -6.78 -16.52
N LEU A 128 -8.00 -5.60 -16.88
CA LEU A 128 -8.79 -4.56 -17.55
C LEU A 128 -9.29 -5.02 -18.91
N LEU A 129 -8.44 -5.66 -19.71
CA LEU A 129 -8.83 -6.20 -21.01
C LEU A 129 -9.91 -7.27 -20.84
N GLU A 130 -9.74 -8.22 -19.93
CA GLU A 130 -10.75 -9.25 -19.62
C GLU A 130 -12.07 -8.63 -19.14
N ALA A 131 -12.00 -7.66 -18.22
CA ALA A 131 -13.17 -6.95 -17.74
C ALA A 131 -13.90 -6.22 -18.88
N LEU A 132 -13.20 -5.58 -19.82
CA LEU A 132 -13.83 -4.89 -20.95
C LEU A 132 -14.48 -5.83 -21.97
N HIS A 133 -14.05 -7.09 -22.05
CA HIS A 133 -14.69 -8.10 -22.91
C HIS A 133 -15.95 -8.70 -22.27
N GLU A 134 -16.16 -8.52 -20.97
CA GLU A 134 -17.33 -9.05 -20.28
C GLU A 134 -18.58 -8.23 -20.66
N GLU A 135 -19.61 -8.90 -21.19
CA GLU A 135 -20.86 -8.25 -21.62
C GLU A 135 -21.48 -7.38 -20.53
N ARG A 136 -21.39 -7.83 -19.27
CA ARG A 136 -21.88 -7.09 -18.09
C ARG A 136 -21.19 -5.73 -17.91
N VAL A 137 -19.88 -5.66 -18.14
CA VAL A 137 -19.09 -4.43 -18.02
C VAL A 137 -19.35 -3.52 -19.20
N ARG A 138 -19.48 -4.08 -20.41
CA ARG A 138 -19.86 -3.33 -21.60
C ARG A 138 -21.21 -2.65 -21.42
N ASP A 139 -22.22 -3.38 -20.95
CA ASP A 139 -23.55 -2.84 -20.69
C ASP A 139 -23.54 -1.79 -19.58
N PHE A 140 -22.72 -1.99 -18.55
CA PHE A 140 -22.53 -1.00 -17.49
C PHE A 140 -21.89 0.29 -18.02
N MET A 141 -20.86 0.18 -18.85
CA MET A 141 -20.20 1.33 -19.50
C MET A 141 -21.15 2.06 -20.45
N VAL A 142 -21.97 1.33 -21.22
CA VAL A 142 -23.01 1.92 -22.07
C VAL A 142 -24.07 2.64 -21.24
N ARG A 143 -24.51 2.07 -20.10
CA ARG A 143 -25.45 2.72 -19.18
C ARG A 143 -24.87 3.99 -18.54
N LEU A 144 -23.60 3.96 -18.14
CA LEU A 144 -22.91 5.15 -17.61
C LEU A 144 -22.75 6.22 -18.69
N GLY A 145 -22.24 5.83 -19.87
CA GLY A 145 -22.04 6.73 -20.99
C GLY A 145 -23.35 7.35 -21.47
N SER A 146 -24.42 6.57 -21.59
CA SER A 146 -25.74 7.07 -21.98
C SER A 146 -26.35 8.02 -20.95
N ARG A 147 -26.17 7.80 -19.65
CA ARG A 147 -26.58 8.75 -18.60
C ARG A 147 -25.81 10.06 -18.70
N GLN A 148 -24.48 9.99 -18.86
CA GLN A 148 -23.66 11.19 -18.98
C GLN A 148 -23.96 11.96 -20.27
N LEU A 149 -24.16 11.25 -21.39
CA LEU A 149 -24.55 11.85 -22.67
C LEU A 149 -25.97 12.43 -22.66
N ALA A 150 -26.89 11.87 -21.87
CA ALA A 150 -28.23 12.41 -21.71
C ALA A 150 -28.24 13.73 -20.91
N GLU A 151 -27.29 13.91 -19.99
CA GLU A 151 -27.11 15.19 -19.27
C GLU A 151 -26.39 16.24 -20.11
N VAL A 152 -25.54 15.82 -21.06
CA VAL A 152 -24.86 16.73 -21.99
C VAL A 152 -25.80 17.05 -23.15
N ASN A 153 -26.45 18.21 -23.08
CA ASN A 153 -27.24 18.72 -24.19
C ASN A 153 -26.30 19.13 -25.35
N LEU A 154 -26.03 18.22 -26.27
CA LEU A 154 -25.19 18.43 -27.46
C LEU A 154 -25.85 19.35 -28.50
N ALA A 155 -27.18 19.52 -28.42
CA ALA A 155 -27.97 20.30 -29.38
C ALA A 155 -27.53 21.76 -29.54
N PRO A 156 -27.20 22.54 -28.48
CA PRO A 156 -26.75 23.92 -28.61
C PRO A 156 -25.30 24.04 -29.12
N LEU A 157 -24.47 23.01 -28.92
CA LEU A 157 -23.12 22.95 -29.48
C LEU A 157 -23.19 22.68 -30.98
N LEU A 158 -23.95 21.66 -31.38
CA LEU A 158 -24.20 21.32 -32.78
C LEU A 158 -24.92 22.46 -33.50
N GLY A 159 -25.91 23.07 -32.86
CA GLY A 159 -26.62 24.25 -33.37
C GLY A 159 -25.69 25.43 -33.63
N ARG A 160 -24.80 25.76 -32.69
CA ARG A 160 -23.80 26.83 -32.88
C ARG A 160 -22.81 26.53 -34.01
N THR A 161 -22.38 25.28 -34.14
CA THR A 161 -21.51 24.88 -35.27
C THR A 161 -22.24 24.91 -36.60
N LEU A 162 -23.52 24.54 -36.63
CA LEU A 162 -24.34 24.56 -37.83
C LEU A 162 -24.65 26.00 -38.25
N ASP A 163 -25.00 26.86 -37.28
CA ASP A 163 -25.30 28.27 -37.50
C ASP A 163 -24.07 29.04 -38.01
N TRP A 164 -22.89 28.74 -37.45
CA TRP A 164 -21.61 29.23 -37.97
C TRP A 164 -21.32 28.75 -39.41
N LEU A 165 -21.69 27.50 -39.75
CA LEU A 165 -21.54 26.97 -41.10
C LEU A 165 -22.51 27.62 -42.10
N VAL A 166 -23.68 28.03 -41.62
CA VAL A 166 -24.75 28.64 -42.44
C VAL A 166 -24.49 30.12 -42.69
N GLN A 167 -24.12 30.90 -41.66
CA GLN A 167 -23.95 32.36 -41.75
C GLN A 167 -22.89 32.79 -42.78
N ASP A 168 -21.79 32.06 -42.93
CA ASP A 168 -20.73 32.38 -43.90
C ASP A 168 -20.92 31.70 -45.28
N GLY A 169 -22.05 31.03 -45.55
CA GLY A 169 -22.24 30.31 -46.81
C GLY A 169 -21.38 29.04 -46.98
N ARG A 170 -20.60 28.67 -45.95
CA ARG A 170 -19.63 27.56 -45.96
C ARG A 170 -20.27 26.18 -45.99
N HIS A 171 -21.54 26.08 -45.62
CA HIS A 171 -22.35 24.87 -45.77
C HIS A 171 -22.37 24.37 -47.23
N GLN A 172 -22.36 25.28 -48.20
CA GLN A 172 -22.33 24.91 -49.62
C GLN A 172 -20.98 24.33 -50.01
N GLU A 173 -19.89 24.84 -49.44
CA GLU A 173 -18.53 24.34 -49.70
C GLU A 173 -18.32 22.95 -49.08
N VAL A 174 -18.81 22.76 -47.85
CA VAL A 174 -18.80 21.44 -47.17
C VAL A 174 -19.69 20.44 -47.93
N LEU A 175 -20.90 20.83 -48.34
CA LEU A 175 -21.79 19.96 -49.12
C LEU A 175 -21.14 19.56 -50.45
N THR A 176 -20.51 20.52 -51.15
CA THR A 176 -19.83 20.25 -52.41
C THR A 176 -18.62 19.34 -52.22
N GLN A 177 -17.85 19.50 -51.13
CA GLN A 177 -16.77 18.57 -50.80
C GLN A 177 -17.28 17.19 -50.41
N SER A 178 -18.39 17.12 -49.68
CA SER A 178 -19.05 15.86 -49.31
C SER A 178 -19.53 15.10 -50.54
N LEU A 179 -20.17 15.79 -51.48
CA LEU A 179 -20.63 15.24 -52.75
C LEU A 179 -19.46 14.80 -53.62
N ARG A 180 -18.37 15.58 -53.67
CA ARG A 180 -17.12 15.15 -54.35
C ARG A 180 -16.52 13.91 -53.72
N PHE A 181 -16.43 13.86 -52.40
CA PHE A 181 -15.91 12.70 -51.69
C PHE A 181 -16.80 11.47 -51.91
N ALA A 182 -18.12 11.64 -51.85
CA ALA A 182 -19.09 10.60 -52.15
C ALA A 182 -18.93 10.11 -53.59
N LEU A 183 -18.80 11.01 -54.57
CA LEU A 183 -18.57 10.66 -55.97
C LEU A 183 -17.25 9.91 -56.17
N VAL A 184 -16.17 10.33 -55.50
CA VAL A 184 -14.87 9.64 -55.53
C VAL A 184 -14.98 8.25 -54.89
N MET A 185 -15.63 8.13 -53.73
CA MET A 185 -15.90 6.83 -53.08
C MET A 185 -16.77 5.92 -53.94
N LEU A 186 -17.76 6.48 -54.65
CA LEU A 186 -18.62 5.75 -55.57
C LEU A 186 -17.85 5.30 -56.82
N HIS A 187 -16.89 6.10 -57.27
CA HIS A 187 -16.01 5.80 -58.40
C HIS A 187 -14.93 4.78 -58.03
N ASP A 188 -14.34 4.85 -56.84
CA ASP A 188 -13.33 3.91 -56.36
C ASP A 188 -13.93 2.55 -56.02
N ASN A 189 -15.19 2.50 -55.57
CA ASN A 189 -15.91 1.26 -55.29
C ASN A 189 -16.89 0.84 -56.40
N ARG A 190 -16.69 1.36 -57.63
CA ARG A 190 -17.59 1.13 -58.77
C ARG A 190 -17.80 -0.37 -59.04
N ASP A 191 -16.76 -1.19 -58.87
CA ASP A 191 -16.83 -2.65 -59.08
C ASP A 191 -17.64 -3.39 -58.00
N LEU A 192 -17.53 -2.96 -56.73
CA LEU A 192 -18.30 -3.50 -55.62
C LEU A 192 -19.79 -3.12 -55.72
N ILE A 193 -20.08 -1.91 -56.19
CA ILE A 193 -21.45 -1.44 -56.41
C ILE A 193 -22.06 -2.16 -57.61
N ARG A 194 -21.32 -2.33 -58.72
CA ARG A 194 -21.77 -3.09 -59.91
C ARG A 194 -22.11 -4.53 -59.55
N GLY A 195 -21.29 -5.19 -58.72
CA GLY A 195 -21.54 -6.54 -58.22
C GLY A 195 -22.68 -6.67 -57.20
N ASN A 196 -23.08 -5.60 -56.52
CA ASN A 196 -24.25 -5.57 -55.63
C ASN A 196 -25.55 -5.23 -56.39
N VAL A 197 -25.48 -4.30 -57.36
CA VAL A 197 -26.64 -3.91 -58.18
C VAL A 197 -27.06 -5.06 -59.09
N GLN A 198 -26.12 -5.75 -59.76
CA GLN A 198 -26.45 -6.94 -60.58
C GLN A 198 -27.11 -8.07 -59.77
N ARG A 199 -26.86 -8.16 -58.47
CA ARG A 199 -27.53 -9.12 -57.57
C ARG A 199 -28.93 -8.67 -57.13
N GLY A 200 -29.23 -7.38 -57.22
CA GLY A 200 -30.51 -6.78 -56.84
C GLY A 200 -31.40 -6.34 -58.02
N SER A 201 -30.90 -6.38 -59.25
CA SER A 201 -31.64 -5.96 -60.45
C SER A 201 -32.82 -6.89 -60.74
N PRO A 202 -34.06 -6.37 -60.86
CA PRO A 202 -35.18 -7.15 -61.34
C PRO A 202 -34.95 -7.70 -62.76
N TRP A 203 -35.46 -8.90 -63.03
CA TRP A 203 -35.30 -9.68 -64.27
C TRP A 203 -35.79 -8.99 -65.57
N TRP A 204 -36.39 -7.80 -65.49
CA TRP A 204 -36.99 -7.09 -66.62
C TRP A 204 -36.21 -5.84 -67.09
N MET A 205 -35.06 -5.51 -66.47
CA MET A 205 -34.24 -4.37 -66.91
C MET A 205 -33.27 -4.75 -68.06
N PRO A 206 -33.36 -4.12 -69.24
CA PRO A 206 -32.47 -4.41 -70.37
C PRO A 206 -31.03 -3.92 -70.15
N GLY A 207 -30.04 -4.75 -70.50
CA GLY A 207 -28.62 -4.48 -70.23
C GLY A 207 -28.02 -3.21 -70.85
N PHE A 208 -28.69 -2.57 -71.81
CA PHE A 208 -28.22 -1.31 -72.40
C PHE A 208 -28.47 -0.07 -71.53
N VAL A 209 -29.32 -0.17 -70.50
CA VAL A 209 -29.64 0.93 -69.57
C VAL A 209 -28.61 0.98 -68.43
N ASP A 210 -28.09 -0.18 -68.02
CA ASP A 210 -27.09 -0.33 -66.97
C ASP A 210 -25.75 0.37 -67.35
N ASP A 211 -25.39 0.33 -68.64
CA ASP A 211 -24.17 0.96 -69.15
C ASP A 211 -24.30 2.48 -69.39
N ARG A 212 -25.51 3.05 -69.40
CA ARG A 212 -25.73 4.48 -69.71
C ARG A 212 -25.99 5.37 -68.50
N ILE A 213 -26.37 4.80 -67.36
CA ILE A 213 -26.65 5.55 -66.12
C ILE A 213 -25.36 5.83 -65.33
N LEU A 214 -24.26 5.14 -65.64
CA LEU A 214 -22.99 5.19 -64.92
C LEU A 214 -21.86 5.85 -65.73
N VAL A 215 -22.11 7.01 -66.37
CA VAL A 215 -21.03 7.91 -66.83
C VAL A 215 -20.76 8.93 -65.75
#